data_AF-A0A381IEU9-F1
#
_entry.id   AF-A0A381IEU9-F1
#
_cell.length_a   1.000
_cell.length_b   1.000
_cell.length_c   1.000
_cell.angle_alpha   90.00
_cell.angle_beta   90.00
_cell.angle_gamma   90.00
#
_symmetry.space_group_name_H-M   'P 1'
#
loop_
_entity.id
_entity.type
_entity.pdbx_description
1 polymer ?
#
loop_
_entity_poly.entity_id
_entity_poly.type
_entity_poly.pdbx_seq_one_letter_code
_entity_poly.pdbx_strand_id
1 'polypeptide(L)'
;MLEGKIIKGISGFYYVDTYNGIYECKARGIFRKQKITPLVGDRVKISIVDEDEKKGILEEIDSRDTELIRPPIANVDKALIVFAIKKS
;
A
#
# COMPACT_ATOMS: atom_id res chain seq x y z
N MET A 1 -8.98 -6.83 -13.10
CA MET A 1 -7.85 -6.45 -12.23
C MET A 1 -8.16 -6.96 -10.84
N LEU A 2 -7.13 -7.34 -10.09
CA LEU A 2 -7.24 -7.88 -8.75
C LEU A 2 -7.16 -6.74 -7.73
N GLU A 3 -8.10 -6.68 -6.80
CA GLU A 3 -8.13 -5.66 -5.75
C GLU A 3 -7.30 -6.08 -4.54
N GLY A 4 -6.70 -5.11 -3.87
CA GLY A 4 -5.94 -5.34 -2.65
C GLY A 4 -5.51 -4.08 -1.94
N LYS A 5 -4.67 -4.27 -0.91
CA LYS A 5 -4.12 -3.19 -0.07
C LYS A 5 -2.62 -3.26 -0.03
N ILE A 6 -1.94 -2.12 -0.19
CA ILE A 6 -0.48 -2.07 -0.01
C ILE A 6 -0.17 -2.28 1.47
N ILE A 7 0.54 -3.36 1.81
CA ILE A 7 0.95 -3.67 3.19
C ILE A 7 2.41 -3.34 3.45
N LYS A 8 3.22 -3.20 2.39
CA LYS A 8 4.66 -2.95 2.49
C LYS A 8 5.17 -2.30 1.20
N GLY A 9 6.08 -1.34 1.33
CA GLY A 9 6.81 -0.74 0.21
C GLY A 9 8.32 -0.77 0.46
N ILE A 10 9.09 -1.38 -0.43
CA ILE A 10 10.56 -1.44 -0.33
C ILE A 10 11.17 -1.27 -1.72
N SER A 11 12.15 -0.36 -1.85
CA SER A 11 12.97 -0.20 -3.07
C SER A 11 12.17 -0.06 -4.38
N GLY A 12 11.01 0.61 -4.32
CA GLY A 12 10.14 0.84 -5.48
C GLY A 12 9.20 -0.33 -5.82
N PHE A 13 9.21 -1.38 -5.00
CA PHE A 13 8.23 -2.47 -5.02
C PHE A 13 7.19 -2.27 -3.93
N TYR A 14 5.96 -2.68 -4.25
CA TYR A 14 4.79 -2.60 -3.37
C TYR A 14 4.20 -3.99 -3.22
N TYR A 15 4.11 -4.47 -1.99
CA TYR A 15 3.49 -5.75 -1.69
C TYR A 15 2.02 -5.51 -1.42
N VAL A 16 1.17 -6.06 -2.28
CA VAL A 16 -0.27 -5.88 -2.27
C VAL A 16 -0.90 -7.14 -1.73
N ASP A 17 -1.55 -7.02 -0.58
CA ASP A 17 -2.36 -8.08 0.00
C ASP A 17 -3.71 -8.12 -0.70
N THR A 18 -4.04 -9.28 -1.27
CA THR A 18 -5.26 -9.51 -2.05
C THR A 18 -5.97 -10.74 -1.52
N TYR A 19 -7.18 -11.03 -2.00
CA TYR A 19 -7.85 -12.28 -1.66
C TYR A 19 -7.11 -13.55 -2.15
N ASN A 20 -6.20 -13.42 -3.11
CA ASN A 20 -5.39 -14.51 -3.69
C ASN A 20 -3.95 -14.58 -3.13
N GLY A 21 -3.69 -13.86 -2.04
CA GLY A 21 -2.39 -13.77 -1.41
C GLY A 21 -1.65 -12.46 -1.73
N ILE A 22 -0.37 -12.43 -1.37
CA ILE A 22 0.45 -11.23 -1.44
C ILE A 22 1.21 -11.20 -2.77
N TYR A 23 1.02 -10.13 -3.54
CA TYR A 23 1.72 -9.92 -4.81
C TYR A 23 2.79 -8.85 -4.69
N GLU A 24 3.99 -9.12 -5.21
CA GLU A 24 5.03 -8.12 -5.39
C GLU A 24 4.76 -7.32 -6.67
N CYS A 25 4.43 -6.05 -6.50
CA CYS A 25 3.98 -5.18 -7.59
C CYS A 25 4.95 -4.04 -7.87
N LYS A 26 5.16 -3.74 -9.16
CA LYS A 26 5.78 -2.49 -9.59
C LYS A 26 4.71 -1.45 -9.91
N ALA A 27 4.93 -0.22 -9.45
CA ALA A 27 4.07 0.90 -9.76
C ALA A 27 4.21 1.33 -11.23
N ARG A 28 3.08 1.58 -11.93
CA ARG A 28 3.13 2.16 -13.28
C ARG A 28 3.86 3.49 -13.28
N GLY A 29 4.69 3.71 -14.29
CA GLY A 29 5.45 4.95 -14.45
C GLY A 29 4.58 6.22 -14.56
N ILE A 30 3.28 6.08 -14.87
CA ILE A 30 2.33 7.19 -14.91
C ILE A 30 2.18 7.88 -13.54
N PHE A 31 2.28 7.14 -12.43
CA PHE A 31 2.19 7.72 -11.10
C PHE A 31 3.30 8.74 -10.83
N ARG A 32 4.52 8.50 -11.33
CA ARG A 32 5.62 9.47 -11.23
C ARG A 32 5.29 10.76 -11.99
N LYS A 33 4.67 10.66 -13.17
CA LYS A 33 4.25 11.83 -13.96
C LYS A 33 3.14 12.61 -13.26
N GLN A 34 2.22 11.90 -12.61
CA GLN A 34 1.13 12.48 -11.83
C GLN A 34 1.56 12.94 -10.41
N LYS A 35 2.84 12.75 -10.05
CA LYS A 35 3.38 12.99 -8.70
C LYS A 35 2.61 12.24 -7.59
N ILE A 36 1.99 11.13 -7.95
CA ILE A 36 1.34 10.22 -7.01
C ILE A 36 2.39 9.24 -6.51
N THR A 37 2.58 9.19 -5.19
CA THR A 37 3.44 8.20 -4.54
C THR A 37 2.54 7.17 -3.88
N PRO A 38 2.60 5.88 -4.27
CA PRO A 38 1.86 4.84 -3.57
C PRO A 38 2.36 4.71 -2.12
N LEU A 39 1.44 4.56 -1.19
CA LEU A 39 1.66 4.49 0.25
C LEU A 39 1.17 3.17 0.83
N VAL A 40 1.79 2.73 1.92
CA VAL A 40 1.22 1.66 2.73
C VAL A 40 -0.17 2.09 3.20
N GLY A 41 -1.14 1.20 3.10
CA GLY A 41 -2.53 1.46 3.38
C GLY A 41 -3.38 1.87 2.18
N ASP A 42 -2.78 2.18 1.03
CA ASP A 42 -3.53 2.43 -0.22
C ASP A 42 -4.35 1.21 -0.64
N ARG A 43 -5.61 1.45 -1.04
CA ARG A 43 -6.45 0.49 -1.74
C ARG A 43 -6.13 0.60 -3.23
N VAL A 44 -5.86 -0.53 -3.86
CA VAL A 44 -5.28 -0.55 -5.20
C VAL A 44 -5.88 -1.66 -6.04
N LYS A 45 -5.78 -1.48 -7.36
CA LYS A 45 -6.03 -2.53 -8.34
C LYS A 45 -4.71 -2.90 -9.02
N ILE A 46 -4.48 -4.19 -9.15
CA ILE A 46 -3.29 -4.74 -9.79
C ILE A 46 -3.66 -5.59 -11.00
N SER A 47 -2.80 -5.59 -12.01
CA SER A 47 -2.78 -6.60 -13.05
C SER A 47 -1.74 -7.67 -12.66
N ILE A 48 -2.10 -8.94 -12.83
CA ILE A 48 -1.20 -10.06 -12.55
C ILE A 48 -0.31 -10.26 -13.76
N VAL A 49 1.00 -10.30 -13.54
CA VAL A 49 2.01 -10.57 -14.58
C VAL A 49 2.44 -12.03 -14.50
N ASP A 50 2.58 -12.56 -13.29
CA ASP A 50 2.95 -13.94 -13.02
C ASP A 50 2.17 -14.43 -11.79
N GLU A 51 1.33 -15.44 -11.97
CA GLU A 51 0.48 -15.97 -10.91
C GLU A 51 1.24 -16.92 -9.98
N ASP A 52 2.20 -17.68 -10.50
CA ASP A 52 2.99 -18.65 -9.75
C ASP A 52 4.01 -17.95 -8.84
N GLU A 53 4.68 -16.92 -9.37
CA GLU A 53 5.62 -16.08 -8.61
C GLU A 53 4.95 -14.92 -7.86
N LYS A 54 3.62 -14.77 -7.99
CA LYS A 54 2.83 -13.68 -7.40
C LYS A 54 3.41 -12.29 -7.70
N LYS A 55 3.63 -12.01 -8.99
CA LYS A 55 4.10 -10.70 -9.47
C LYS A 55 3.02 -9.94 -10.20
N GLY A 56 3.00 -8.62 -10.00
CA GLY A 56 1.98 -7.75 -10.61
C GLY A 56 2.46 -6.36 -10.97
N ILE A 57 1.54 -5.60 -11.57
CA ILE A 57 1.68 -4.18 -11.82
C ILE A 57 0.57 -3.46 -11.08
N LEU A 58 0.92 -2.40 -10.35
CA LEU A 58 -0.05 -1.52 -9.71
C LEU A 58 -0.63 -0.61 -10.78
N GLU A 59 -1.92 -0.77 -11.07
CA GLU A 59 -2.63 -0.10 -12.15
C GLU A 59 -3.33 1.18 -11.66
N GLU A 60 -4.02 1.08 -10.53
CA GLU A 60 -4.83 2.15 -9.95
C GLU A 60 -4.65 2.23 -8.44
N ILE A 61 -4.74 3.45 -7.90
CA ILE A 61 -4.84 3.74 -6.48
C ILE A 61 -6.17 4.45 -6.27
N ASP A 62 -7.00 3.91 -5.40
CA ASP A 62 -8.30 4.53 -5.09
C ASP A 62 -8.11 5.82 -4.28
N SER A 63 -9.16 6.63 -4.18
CA SER A 63 -9.14 7.84 -3.36
C SER A 63 -8.83 7.51 -1.90
N ARG A 64 -7.91 8.27 -1.30
CA ARG A 64 -7.57 8.15 0.12
C ARG A 64 -8.61 8.87 0.97
N ASP A 65 -9.07 8.20 2.02
CA ASP A 65 -9.91 8.83 3.05
C ASP A 65 -9.05 9.64 4.03
N THR A 66 -7.85 9.13 4.35
CA THR A 66 -6.89 9.76 5.26
C THR A 66 -5.45 9.56 4.76
N GLU A 67 -4.56 10.48 5.13
CA GLU A 67 -3.13 10.39 4.87
C GLU A 67 -2.34 10.96 6.06
N LEU A 68 -1.50 10.13 6.68
CA LEU A 68 -0.56 10.52 7.71
C LEU A 68 0.76 10.95 7.05
N ILE A 69 1.34 12.04 7.53
CA ILE A 69 2.63 12.54 7.01
C ILE A 69 3.80 11.71 7.55
N ARG A 70 3.73 11.28 8.82
CA ARG A 70 4.80 10.54 9.47
C ARG A 70 4.26 9.50 10.48
N PRO A 71 4.52 8.20 10.27
CA PRO A 71 5.01 7.62 9.02
C PRO A 71 4.03 7.88 7.86
N PRO A 72 4.50 7.92 6.60
CA PRO A 72 3.64 8.13 5.44
C PRO A 72 2.73 6.90 5.20
N ILE A 73 1.48 6.98 5.63
CA ILE A 73 0.50 5.88 5.58
C ILE A 73 -0.87 6.45 5.19
N ALA A 74 -1.59 5.76 4.33
CA ALA A 74 -2.95 6.13 3.91
C ALA A 74 -4.02 5.25 4.57
N ASN A 75 -5.27 5.73 4.58
CA ASN A 75 -6.47 4.97 4.99
C ASN A 75 -6.33 4.31 6.38
N VAL A 76 -5.87 5.10 7.35
CA VAL A 76 -5.82 4.72 8.76
C VAL A 76 -7.13 5.11 9.42
N ASP A 77 -7.81 4.14 10.03
CA ASP A 77 -9.11 4.35 10.70
C ASP A 77 -8.98 4.51 12.22
N LYS A 78 -7.90 3.99 12.80
CA LYS A 78 -7.69 3.92 14.26
C LYS A 78 -6.25 4.21 14.62
N ALA A 79 -6.05 4.92 15.73
CA ALA A 79 -4.75 5.15 16.35
C ALA A 79 -4.78 4.66 17.80
N LEU A 80 -3.79 3.85 18.19
CA LEU A 80 -3.60 3.39 19.56
C LEU A 80 -2.46 4.18 20.19
N ILE A 81 -2.76 5.05 21.14
CA ILE A 81 -1.77 5.83 21.88
C ILE A 81 -1.48 5.11 23.20
N VAL A 82 -0.24 4.65 23.38
CA VAL A 82 0.17 3.83 24.52
C VAL A 82 1.00 4.69 25.48
N PHE A 83 0.66 4.63 26.77
CA PHE A 83 1.39 5.31 27.85
C PHE A 83 1.86 4.29 28.88
N ALA A 84 3.03 4.53 29.49
CA ALA A 84 3.53 3.75 30.63
C ALA A 84 3.48 4.62 31.89
N ILE A 85 2.91 4.10 32.97
CA ILE A 85 2.88 4.79 34.27
C ILE A 85 4.12 4.37 35.06
N LYS A 86 4.88 5.33 35.57
CA LYS A 86 5.96 5.10 36.54
C LYS A 86 5.48 5.55 37.92
N LYS A 87 5.60 4.67 38.92
CA LYS A 87 5.31 5.04 40.31
C LYS A 87 6.53 5.78 40.88
N SER A 88 6.31 6.99 41.38
CA SER A 88 7.28 7.77 42.14
C SER A 88 7.42 7.24 43.56
#